data_AF-A0A961NWW3-F1
#
_entry.id   AF-A0A961NWW3-F1
#
_cell.length_a   1.000
_cell.length_b   1.000
_cell.length_c   1.000
_cell.angle_alpha   90.00
_cell.angle_beta   90.00
_cell.angle_gamma   90.00
#
_symmetry.space_group_name_H-M   'P 1'
#
loop_
_entity.id
_entity.type
_entity.pdbx_description
1 polymer ?
#
loop_
_entity_poly.entity_id
_entity_poly.type
_entity_poly.pdbx_seq_one_letter_code
_entity_poly.pdbx_strand_id
1 'polypeptide(L)' 'GRAFADHVTHLLVHGTLHLLGYDHIEDKDAGLMEALEVEILGKLGIADPYGEAGA' A
#
# COMPACT_ATOMS: atom_id res chain seq x y z
N GLY A 1 -6.41 3.07 -14.47
CA GLY A 1 -5.21 2.22 -14.56
C GLY A 1 -4.02 3.02 -14.08
N ARG A 2 -3.19 2.46 -13.20
CA ARG A 2 -2.03 3.13 -12.60
C ARG A 2 -0.85 3.17 -13.56
N ALA A 3 0.02 4.18 -13.47
CA ALA A 3 1.27 4.20 -14.20
C ALA A 3 2.15 3.02 -13.75
N PHE A 4 2.95 2.47 -14.68
CA PHE A 4 3.82 1.31 -14.35
C PHE A 4 4.78 1.62 -13.21
N ALA A 5 5.39 2.81 -13.22
CA ALA A 5 6.31 3.25 -12.17
C ALA A 5 5.62 3.34 -10.79
N ASP A 6 4.39 3.85 -10.74
CA ASP A 6 3.60 3.94 -9.50
C ASP A 6 3.27 2.55 -8.97
N HIS A 7 2.91 1.62 -9.85
CA HIS A 7 2.59 0.26 -9.44
C HIS A 7 3.82 -0.50 -8.95
N VAL A 8 4.97 -0.36 -9.61
CA VAL A 8 6.23 -0.95 -9.13
C VAL A 8 6.63 -0.35 -7.77
N THR A 9 6.47 0.96 -7.59
CA THR A 9 6.79 1.61 -6.32
C THR A 9 5.86 1.11 -5.20
N HIS A 10 4.57 0.94 -5.50
CA HIS A 10 3.62 0.28 -4.59
C HIS A 10 4.10 -1.11 -4.19
N LEU A 11 4.49 -1.97 -5.14
CA LEU A 11 4.98 -3.32 -4.84
C LEU A 11 6.27 -3.34 -4.00
N LEU A 12 7.16 -2.36 -4.18
CA LEU A 12 8.36 -2.23 -3.35
C LEU A 12 8.02 -1.84 -1.90
N VAL A 13 7.10 -0.89 -1.71
CA VAL A 13 6.60 -0.50 -0.38
C VAL A 13 5.91 -1.70 0.29
N HIS A 14 4.98 -2.33 -0.41
CA HIS A 14 4.24 -3.50 0.02
C HIS A 14 5.16 -4.65 0.46
N GLY A 15 6.11 -5.04 -0.40
CA GLY A 15 7.09 -6.09 -0.08
C GLY A 15 7.97 -5.72 1.11
N THR A 16 8.32 -4.45 1.27
CA THR A 16 9.08 -3.98 2.45
C THR A 16 8.27 -4.10 3.74
N LEU A 17 6.98 -3.76 3.71
CA LEU A 17 6.10 -3.90 4.87
C LEU A 17 5.96 -5.38 5.27
N HIS A 18 5.82 -6.30 4.31
CA HIS A 18 5.86 -7.73 4.60
C HIS A 18 7.17 -8.18 5.26
N LEU A 19 8.32 -7.68 4.79
CA LEU A 19 9.61 -7.99 5.43
C LEU A 19 9.72 -7.45 6.86
N LEU A 20 8.98 -6.40 7.19
CA LEU A 20 8.89 -5.83 8.54
C LEU A 20 7.84 -6.52 9.42
N GLY A 21 7.13 -7.52 8.89
CA GLY A 21 6.14 -8.32 9.62
C GLY A 21 4.71 -7.78 9.57
N TYR A 22 4.43 -6.79 8.73
CA TYR A 22 3.05 -6.42 8.42
C TYR A 22 2.44 -7.44 7.47
N ASP A 23 1.15 -7.70 7.62
CA ASP A 23 0.42 -8.63 6.78
C ASP A 23 -1.01 -8.13 6.56
N HIS A 24 -1.61 -8.55 5.45
CA HIS A 24 -2.96 -8.20 5.05
C HIS A 24 -3.86 -9.44 4.89
N ILE A 25 -3.46 -10.59 5.45
CA ILE A 25 -4.28 -11.82 5.43
C ILE A 25 -5.46 -11.74 6.43
N GLU A 26 -5.25 -11.16 7.61
CA GLU A 26 -6.32 -10.93 8.58
C GLU A 26 -6.86 -9.49 8.46
N ASP A 27 -8.19 -9.32 8.38
CA ASP A 27 -8.85 -8.02 8.16
C ASP A 27 -8.37 -6.91 9.13
N LYS A 28 -8.09 -7.27 10.38
CA LYS A 28 -7.63 -6.34 11.42
C LYS A 28 -6.21 -5.83 11.17
N ASP A 29 -5.35 -6.66 10.58
CA ASP A 29 -3.94 -6.37 10.31
C ASP A 29 -3.79 -5.76 8.91
N ALA A 30 -4.68 -6.11 7.99
CA ALA A 30 -4.79 -5.51 6.67
C ALA A 30 -4.99 -4.00 6.75
N GLY A 31 -5.95 -3.51 7.55
CA GLY A 31 -6.18 -2.07 7.68
C GLY A 31 -4.96 -1.28 8.16
N LEU A 32 -4.10 -1.88 9.00
CA LEU A 32 -2.85 -1.26 9.43
C LEU A 32 -1.83 -1.20 8.29
N MET A 33 -1.64 -2.30 7.57
CA MET A 33 -0.73 -2.36 6.42
C MET A 33 -1.17 -1.41 5.30
N GLU A 34 -2.45 -1.41 4.96
CA GLU A 34 -3.05 -0.55 3.93
C GLU A 34 -2.87 0.94 4.27
N ALA A 35 -3.11 1.33 5.53
CA ALA A 35 -2.91 2.71 5.98
C ALA A 35 -1.45 3.16 5.83
N LEU A 36 -0.49 2.27 6.14
CA LEU A 36 0.94 2.56 5.96
C LEU A 36 1.31 2.67 4.47
N GLU A 37 0.77 1.81 3.61
CA GLU A 37 0.97 1.90 2.17
C GLU A 37 0.47 3.25 1.62
N VAL A 38 -0.73 3.68 2.02
CA VAL A 38 -1.30 4.99 1.64
C VAL A 38 -0.42 6.14 2.13
N GLU A 39 0.01 6.11 3.39
CA GLU A 39 0.84 7.17 3.98
C GLU A 39 2.19 7.30 3.24
N ILE A 40 2.86 6.18 3.01
CA ILE A 40 4.18 6.14 2.36
C ILE A 40 4.07 6.61 0.91
N LEU A 41 3.09 6.10 0.16
CA LEU A 41 2.89 6.49 -1.24
C LEU A 41 2.50 7.97 -1.36
N GLY A 42 1.65 8.48 -0.47
CA GLY A 42 1.30 9.90 -0.41
C GLY A 42 2.52 10.80 -0.18
N LYS A 43 3.46 10.39 0.69
CA LYS A 43 4.74 11.08 0.90
C LYS A 43 5.65 11.07 -0.34
N LEU A 44 5.52 10.07 -1.20
CA LEU A 44 6.24 9.95 -2.47
C LEU A 44 5.52 10.67 -3.63
N GLY A 45 4.37 11.30 -3.37
CA GLY A 45 3.55 11.96 -4.40
C GLY A 45 2.78 10.98 -5.29
N ILE A 46 2.64 9.73 -4.86
CA ILE A 46 1.91 8.67 -5.56
C ILE A 46 0.50 8.58 -5.00
N ALA A 47 -0.48 8.45 -5.89
CA ALA A 47 -1.89 8.35 -5.50
C ALA A 47 -2.18 7.08 -4.70
N ASP A 48 -3.23 7.15 -3.88
CA ASP A 48 -3.75 6.03 -3.10
C ASP A 48 -3.96 4.78 -3.98
N PRO A 49 -3.32 3.64 -3.67
CA PRO A 49 -3.44 2.41 -4.44
C PRO A 49 -4.81 1.72 -4.33
N TYR A 50 -5.66 2.10 -3.35
CA TYR A 50 -6.95 1.47 -2.99
C TYR A 50 -8.20 2.24 -3.47
N GLY A 51 -8.05 3.34 -4.21
CA GLY A 51 -9.16 4.22 -4.62
C GLY A 51 -10.40 3.53 -5.21
N GLU A 52 -11.58 4.03 -4.82
CA GLU A 52 -12.99 3.56 -4.96
C GLU A 52 -13.39 2.23 -4.30
N ALA A 53 -12.47 1.33 -3.93
CA ALA A 53 -12.83 0.00 -3.42
C ALA A 53 -12.75 -0.16 -1.88
N GLY A 54 -12.52 0.92 -1.14
CA GLY A 54 -12.33 0.91 0.33
C GLY A 54 -13.40 1.68 1.12
N ALA A 55 -14.68 1.57 0.75
CA ALA A 55 -15.82 2.12 1.51
C ALA A 55 -16.84 1.03 1.87
#